data_AF-A9G3L4-F1
#
_entry.id   AF-A9G3L4-F1
#
_cell.length_a   1.000
_cell.length_b   1.000
_cell.length_c   1.000
_cell.angle_alpha   90.00
_cell.angle_beta   90.00
_cell.angle_gamma   90.00
#
_symmetry.space_group_name_H-M   'P 1'
#
loop_
_entity.id
_entity.type
_entity.pdbx_description
1 polymer ?
#
loop_
_entity_poly.entity_id
_entity_poly.type
_entity_poly.pdbx_seq_one_letter_code
_entity_poly.pdbx_strand_id
1 'polypeptide(L)'
;MHLHRMKTPGLAHIAYLLGNKGEAIVVDPRRDIDEVLAAARERDLVIKFILETHRHEDFVIGSGALAKAAGAKIVSGDHPLFGQSDIRMRDGEELDLIGLRIRALHTPGHTPESTCYAVFLPDVPGRAFGVFTGDTLFIGETGRTDLPDREKTSDNARLLFASVHEKLLPLGDQALVWPAHGSGSVCGGNIAERDDSTLGLERAYNPVFVRSADDFARAKVAERIPRPPYFSLMERLNLEGGKPLSVKPGEVPFLPPSKFASESKQGLVLDARDPEAFASGHLPGSLNLWFAGLPVYMYVGYLDEHFEKVQPALPRHGRIALVCSVGHRAGLATSVLRRRGFTEVANVLGGMTAWGKLGLPTKQGPERTIATMDIEGARR
;
A
#
# COMPACT_ATOMS: atom_id res chain seq x y z
N MET A 1 9.64 -18.07 -18.27
CA MET A 1 9.17 -16.89 -17.51
C MET A 1 8.22 -17.35 -16.42
N HIS A 2 8.35 -16.80 -15.21
CA HIS A 2 7.45 -17.01 -14.08
C HIS A 2 6.91 -15.66 -13.62
N LEU A 3 5.62 -15.53 -13.36
CA LEU A 3 5.04 -14.34 -12.73
C LEU A 3 4.38 -14.76 -11.42
N HIS A 4 4.77 -14.13 -10.33
CA HIS A 4 4.17 -14.32 -9.03
C HIS A 4 3.61 -12.99 -8.52
N ARG A 5 2.31 -12.98 -8.21
CA ARG A 5 1.57 -11.83 -7.70
C ARG A 5 1.48 -11.93 -6.18
N MET A 6 1.94 -10.89 -5.47
CA MET A 6 1.91 -10.80 -4.01
C MET A 6 0.95 -9.69 -3.60
N LYS A 7 -0.17 -10.05 -2.99
CA LYS A 7 -1.20 -9.10 -2.56
C LYS A 7 -1.04 -8.75 -1.10
N THR A 8 -1.23 -7.47 -0.76
CA THR A 8 -1.29 -7.00 0.62
C THR A 8 -2.74 -6.72 1.02
N PRO A 9 -3.41 -7.62 1.78
CA PRO A 9 -4.76 -7.36 2.26
C PRO A 9 -4.85 -6.07 3.07
N GLY A 10 -5.93 -5.32 2.89
CA GLY A 10 -6.18 -4.05 3.58
C GLY A 10 -5.59 -2.82 2.88
N LEU A 11 -4.48 -2.93 2.15
CA LEU A 11 -4.01 -1.89 1.23
C LEU A 11 -4.52 -2.11 -0.20
N ALA A 12 -4.88 -3.37 -0.51
CA ALA A 12 -5.15 -3.83 -1.87
C ALA A 12 -3.99 -3.59 -2.84
N HIS A 13 -2.78 -3.36 -2.31
CA HIS A 13 -1.53 -3.26 -3.05
C HIS A 13 -1.09 -4.62 -3.59
N ILE A 14 -0.48 -4.60 -4.77
CA ILE A 14 0.00 -5.76 -5.52
C ILE A 14 1.45 -5.53 -5.96
N ALA A 15 2.36 -6.29 -5.38
CA ALA A 15 3.73 -6.41 -5.87
C ALA A 15 3.85 -7.62 -6.81
N TYR A 16 4.81 -7.56 -7.73
CA TYR A 16 5.08 -8.67 -8.65
C TYR A 16 6.52 -9.16 -8.56
N LEU A 17 6.71 -10.46 -8.71
CA LEU A 17 7.99 -11.08 -8.93
C LEU A 17 7.97 -11.76 -10.31
N LEU A 18 8.76 -11.23 -11.23
CA LEU A 18 8.90 -11.70 -12.60
C LEU A 18 10.25 -12.41 -12.76
N GLY A 19 10.22 -13.73 -12.90
CA GLY A 19 11.39 -14.58 -13.02
C GLY A 19 11.68 -15.03 -14.45
N ASN A 20 12.95 -15.06 -14.83
CA ASN A 20 13.43 -15.61 -16.10
C ASN A 20 14.88 -16.09 -15.96
N LYS A 21 15.20 -17.28 -16.48
CA LYS A 21 16.56 -17.86 -16.50
C LYS A 21 17.30 -17.84 -15.14
N GLY A 22 16.59 -18.08 -14.03
CA GLY A 22 17.18 -18.09 -12.69
C GLY A 22 17.37 -16.71 -12.05
N GLU A 23 16.96 -15.63 -12.74
CA GLU A 23 17.00 -14.27 -12.25
C GLU A 23 15.58 -13.68 -12.13
N ALA A 24 15.41 -12.64 -11.32
CA ALA A 24 14.12 -12.00 -11.10
C ALA A 24 14.17 -10.46 -11.11
N ILE A 25 13.06 -9.89 -11.58
CA ILE A 25 12.67 -8.49 -11.41
C ILE A 25 11.55 -8.47 -10.36
N VAL A 26 11.60 -7.54 -9.42
CA VAL A 26 10.49 -7.26 -8.51
C VAL A 26 9.88 -5.91 -8.86
N VAL A 27 8.56 -5.81 -8.91
CA VAL A 27 7.85 -4.56 -9.22
C VAL A 27 7.11 -4.08 -7.99
N ASP A 28 7.32 -2.81 -7.62
CA ASP A 28 6.68 -2.12 -6.50
C ASP A 28 6.72 -2.92 -5.18
N PRO A 29 7.91 -3.34 -4.68
CA PRO A 29 7.99 -4.09 -3.45
C PRO A 29 7.48 -3.25 -2.27
N ARG A 30 6.66 -3.85 -1.41
CA ARG A 30 6.32 -3.27 -0.12
C ARG A 30 7.55 -3.22 0.81
N ARG A 31 7.52 -2.35 1.81
CA ARG A 31 8.55 -2.23 2.86
C ARG A 31 8.98 -3.56 3.51
N ASP A 32 8.06 -4.51 3.66
CA ASP A 32 8.32 -5.84 4.21
C ASP A 32 8.84 -6.77 3.12
N ILE A 33 10.16 -6.85 3.02
CA ILE A 33 10.85 -7.55 1.93
C ILE A 33 10.97 -9.07 2.16
N ASP A 34 10.65 -9.57 3.36
CA ASP A 34 10.82 -10.98 3.71
C ASP A 34 9.95 -11.89 2.83
N GLU A 35 8.72 -11.46 2.53
CA GLU A 35 7.81 -12.18 1.62
C GLU A 35 8.40 -12.29 0.21
N VAL A 36 8.98 -11.21 -0.31
CA VAL A 36 9.61 -11.16 -1.62
C VAL A 36 10.85 -12.06 -1.68
N LEU A 37 11.70 -12.00 -0.64
CA LEU A 37 12.90 -12.82 -0.53
C LEU A 37 12.56 -14.31 -0.42
N ALA A 38 11.51 -14.66 0.35
CA ALA A 38 11.01 -16.02 0.44
C ALA A 38 10.48 -16.52 -0.90
N ALA A 39 9.65 -15.71 -1.59
CA ALA A 39 9.08 -16.06 -2.89
C ALA A 39 10.16 -16.30 -3.96
N ALA A 40 11.24 -15.50 -3.95
CA ALA A 40 12.39 -15.68 -4.82
C ALA A 40 13.15 -16.99 -4.50
N ARG A 41 13.43 -17.24 -3.21
CA ARG A 41 14.13 -18.45 -2.75
C ARG A 41 13.37 -19.73 -3.10
N GLU A 42 12.06 -19.76 -2.89
CA GLU A 42 11.21 -20.92 -3.20
C GLU A 42 11.20 -21.28 -4.69
N ARG A 43 11.62 -20.36 -5.56
CA ARG A 43 11.61 -20.50 -7.02
C ARG A 43 13.02 -20.57 -7.61
N ASP A 44 14.05 -20.67 -6.77
CA ASP A 44 15.46 -20.65 -7.17
C ASP A 44 15.82 -19.43 -8.03
N LEU A 45 15.29 -18.25 -7.67
CA LEU A 45 15.49 -17.00 -8.40
C LEU A 45 16.42 -16.04 -7.62
N VAL A 46 17.32 -15.40 -8.35
CA VAL A 46 18.17 -14.31 -7.85
C VAL A 46 17.58 -12.97 -8.27
N ILE A 47 17.15 -12.15 -7.32
CA ILE A 47 16.61 -10.81 -7.61
C ILE A 47 17.75 -9.91 -8.10
N LYS A 48 17.65 -9.42 -9.34
CA LYS A 48 18.65 -8.57 -9.98
C LYS A 48 18.20 -7.12 -10.14
N PHE A 49 16.90 -6.91 -10.35
CA PHE A 49 16.33 -5.60 -10.59
C PHE A 49 15.05 -5.39 -9.79
N ILE A 50 14.77 -4.13 -9.48
CA ILE A 50 13.55 -3.68 -8.82
C ILE A 50 12.98 -2.56 -9.67
N LEU A 51 11.76 -2.70 -10.20
CA LEU A 51 11.07 -1.66 -10.97
C LEU A 51 10.14 -0.88 -10.05
N GLU A 52 10.19 0.45 -10.14
CA GLU A 52 9.23 1.34 -9.47
C GLU A 52 8.35 2.01 -10.52
N THR A 53 7.03 1.86 -10.39
CA THR A 53 6.07 2.47 -11.34
C THR A 53 5.83 3.94 -11.06
N HIS A 54 5.76 4.33 -9.79
CA HIS A 54 5.58 5.69 -9.34
C HIS A 54 5.99 5.84 -7.87
N ARG A 55 6.01 7.07 -7.37
CA ARG A 55 6.23 7.35 -5.95
C ARG A 55 4.93 7.14 -5.17
N HIS A 56 4.71 5.90 -4.74
CA HIS A 56 3.50 5.49 -4.01
C HIS A 56 3.18 6.41 -2.82
N GLU A 57 1.93 6.82 -2.69
CA GLU A 57 1.43 7.63 -1.58
C GLU A 57 0.77 6.80 -0.48
N ASP A 58 0.44 5.55 -0.80
CA ASP A 58 -0.36 4.66 0.01
C ASP A 58 0.45 3.55 0.72
N PHE A 59 1.78 3.44 0.50
CA PHE A 59 2.72 2.60 1.28
C PHE A 59 4.15 3.10 1.21
N VAL A 60 4.96 2.70 2.20
CA VAL A 60 6.42 2.91 2.15
C VAL A 60 7.00 1.84 1.23
N ILE A 61 7.69 2.26 0.17
CA ILE A 61 8.32 1.34 -0.77
C ILE A 61 9.47 0.58 -0.11
N GLY A 62 9.69 -0.66 -0.55
CA GLY A 62 10.72 -1.57 -0.06
C GLY A 62 11.98 -1.61 -0.91
N SER A 63 12.07 -0.82 -1.99
CA SER A 63 13.12 -0.93 -2.99
C SER A 63 14.51 -0.75 -2.42
N GLY A 64 14.76 0.28 -1.60
CA GLY A 64 16.08 0.51 -1.00
C GLY A 64 16.51 -0.63 -0.07
N ALA A 65 15.58 -1.15 0.73
CA ALA A 65 15.85 -2.28 1.62
C ALA A 65 16.12 -3.56 0.84
N LEU A 66 15.31 -3.84 -0.19
CA LEU A 66 15.44 -5.03 -1.03
C LEU A 66 16.71 -4.98 -1.88
N ALA A 67 17.04 -3.83 -2.47
CA ALA A 67 18.26 -3.61 -3.22
C ALA A 67 19.49 -3.94 -2.38
N LYS A 68 19.54 -3.42 -1.14
CA LYS A 68 20.61 -3.70 -0.18
C LYS A 68 20.68 -5.18 0.22
N ALA A 69 19.54 -5.82 0.45
CA ALA A 69 19.49 -7.22 0.90
C ALA A 69 19.85 -8.22 -0.21
N ALA A 70 19.42 -7.96 -1.44
CA ALA A 70 19.60 -8.86 -2.59
C ALA A 70 20.82 -8.50 -3.47
N GLY A 71 21.42 -7.32 -3.29
CA GLY A 71 22.41 -6.79 -4.23
C GLY A 71 21.80 -6.43 -5.59
N ALA A 72 20.51 -6.08 -5.60
CA ALA A 72 19.74 -5.73 -6.81
C ALA A 72 19.86 -4.23 -7.12
N LYS A 73 19.55 -3.85 -8.37
CA LYS A 73 19.51 -2.45 -8.82
C LYS A 73 18.07 -1.94 -8.91
N ILE A 74 17.84 -0.72 -8.43
CA ILE A 74 16.57 -0.01 -8.58
C ILE A 74 16.51 0.62 -9.97
N VAL A 75 15.41 0.37 -10.68
CA VAL A 75 15.12 0.84 -12.03
C VAL A 75 13.84 1.66 -11.98
N SER A 76 13.87 2.88 -12.51
CA SER A 76 12.75 3.82 -12.49
C SER A 76 12.63 4.59 -13.80
N GLY A 77 11.59 5.40 -13.95
CA GLY A 77 11.58 6.50 -14.92
C GLY A 77 12.66 7.55 -14.63
N ASP A 78 12.86 8.48 -15.56
CA ASP A 78 13.87 9.54 -15.45
C ASP A 78 13.41 10.79 -14.69
N HIS A 79 12.13 10.86 -14.32
CA HIS A 79 11.58 11.97 -13.55
C HIS A 79 12.24 12.09 -12.16
N PRO A 80 12.53 13.32 -11.66
CA PRO A 80 13.21 13.51 -10.37
C PRO A 80 12.45 12.96 -9.15
N LEU A 81 11.11 12.85 -9.22
CA LEU A 81 10.27 12.39 -8.10
C LEU A 81 10.49 10.93 -7.69
N PHE A 82 11.13 10.11 -8.51
CA PHE A 82 11.56 8.76 -8.10
C PHE A 82 12.65 8.78 -7.02
N GLY A 83 13.39 9.89 -6.88
CA GLY A 83 14.41 9.98 -5.82
C GLY A 83 15.59 9.01 -6.02
N GLN A 84 15.70 7.97 -5.19
CA GLN A 84 16.77 6.99 -5.28
C GLN A 84 16.52 5.98 -6.42
N SER A 85 17.42 5.96 -7.41
CA SER A 85 17.37 5.00 -8.52
C SER A 85 18.76 4.75 -9.07
N ASP A 86 19.09 3.50 -9.38
CA ASP A 86 20.38 3.10 -9.96
C ASP A 86 20.38 3.19 -11.49
N ILE A 87 19.22 2.95 -12.11
CA ILE A 87 19.01 2.98 -13.57
C ILE A 87 17.75 3.79 -13.85
N ARG A 88 17.89 4.87 -14.61
CA ARG A 88 16.78 5.73 -15.03
C ARG A 88 16.50 5.53 -16.50
N MET A 89 15.29 5.09 -16.81
CA MET A 89 14.82 4.86 -18.17
C MET A 89 13.99 6.06 -18.64
N ARG A 90 14.26 6.53 -19.85
CA ARG A 90 13.45 7.56 -20.52
C ARG A 90 12.19 6.95 -21.13
N ASP A 91 11.24 7.79 -21.48
CA ASP A 91 10.07 7.35 -22.25
C ASP A 91 10.48 6.63 -23.54
N GLY A 92 9.94 5.43 -23.74
CA GLY A 92 10.23 4.56 -24.88
C GLY A 92 11.56 3.81 -24.82
N GLU A 93 12.39 4.04 -23.79
CA GLU A 93 13.67 3.34 -23.65
C GLU A 93 13.45 1.86 -23.35
N GLU A 94 14.29 1.01 -23.94
CA GLU A 94 14.25 -0.44 -23.78
C GLU A 94 15.55 -0.97 -23.18
N LEU A 95 15.43 -1.81 -22.17
CA LEU A 95 16.56 -2.55 -21.59
C LEU A 95 16.26 -4.05 -21.59
N ASP A 96 17.30 -4.85 -21.82
CA ASP A 96 17.24 -6.28 -21.51
C ASP A 96 17.48 -6.44 -20.00
N LEU A 97 16.43 -6.80 -19.28
CA LEU A 97 16.49 -7.19 -17.88
C LEU A 97 16.19 -8.68 -17.81
N ILE A 98 17.14 -9.46 -17.28
CA ILE A 98 17.03 -10.92 -17.07
C ILE A 98 16.68 -11.73 -18.33
N GLY A 99 17.06 -11.27 -19.53
CA GLY A 99 16.71 -11.90 -20.80
C GLY A 99 15.29 -11.60 -21.27
N LEU A 100 14.65 -10.57 -20.71
CA LEU A 100 13.36 -10.02 -21.13
C LEU A 100 13.57 -8.56 -21.53
N ARG A 101 12.99 -8.14 -22.65
CA ARG A 101 13.04 -6.74 -23.04
C ARG A 101 11.96 -5.98 -22.31
N ILE A 102 12.36 -5.00 -21.50
CA ILE A 102 11.50 -4.12 -20.72
C ILE A 102 11.52 -2.75 -21.37
N ARG A 103 10.36 -2.21 -21.73
CA ARG A 103 10.20 -0.85 -22.25
C ARG A 103 9.53 0.03 -21.21
N ALA A 104 10.17 1.15 -20.87
CA ALA A 104 9.57 2.17 -20.02
C ALA A 104 8.63 3.07 -20.85
N LEU A 105 7.47 3.39 -20.29
CA LEU A 105 6.46 4.25 -20.90
C LEU A 105 6.09 5.31 -19.88
N HIS A 106 6.43 6.57 -20.15
CA HIS A 106 6.03 7.66 -19.25
C HIS A 106 4.54 7.91 -19.41
N THR A 107 3.79 7.68 -18.33
CA THR A 107 2.33 7.66 -18.31
C THR A 107 1.78 8.56 -17.18
N PRO A 108 2.04 9.88 -17.24
CA PRO A 108 1.61 10.81 -16.22
C PRO A 108 0.08 10.88 -16.12
N GLY A 109 -0.40 11.12 -14.91
CA GLY A 109 -1.83 11.36 -14.67
C GLY A 109 -2.27 11.01 -13.26
N HIS A 110 -1.88 9.84 -12.77
CA HIS A 110 -2.00 9.52 -11.35
C HIS A 110 -0.98 10.33 -10.55
N THR A 111 0.28 10.23 -10.96
CA THR A 111 1.38 11.11 -10.55
C THR A 111 2.14 11.64 -11.77
N PRO A 112 2.91 12.73 -11.65
CA PRO A 112 3.71 13.28 -12.75
C PRO A 112 4.80 12.32 -13.25
N GLU A 113 5.36 11.49 -12.37
CA GLU A 113 6.43 10.53 -12.71
C GLU A 113 5.94 9.13 -13.11
N SER A 114 4.64 8.87 -13.01
CA SER A 114 4.05 7.56 -13.30
C SER A 114 4.61 6.96 -14.59
N THR A 115 5.14 5.75 -14.48
CA THR A 115 5.82 5.02 -15.55
C THR A 115 5.31 3.59 -15.59
N CYS A 116 4.79 3.17 -16.75
CA CYS A 116 4.43 1.79 -17.01
C CYS A 116 5.63 1.03 -17.61
N TYR A 117 5.72 -0.27 -17.34
CA TYR A 117 6.77 -1.13 -17.91
C TYR A 117 6.18 -2.25 -18.74
N ALA A 118 6.35 -2.17 -20.06
CA ALA A 118 5.91 -3.21 -20.99
C ALA A 118 6.98 -4.31 -21.11
N VAL A 119 6.54 -5.57 -21.05
CA VAL A 119 7.38 -6.76 -21.09
C VAL A 119 7.23 -7.43 -22.46
N PHE A 120 8.36 -7.66 -23.13
CA PHE A 120 8.43 -8.35 -24.42
C PHE A 120 9.24 -9.64 -24.27
N LEU A 121 8.66 -10.73 -24.77
CA LEU A 121 9.32 -12.04 -24.77
C LEU A 121 10.25 -12.18 -25.98
N PRO A 122 11.42 -12.83 -25.85
CA PRO A 122 12.36 -13.02 -26.97
C PRO A 122 11.79 -13.79 -28.16
N ASP A 123 10.86 -14.71 -27.89
CA ASP A 123 10.23 -15.61 -28.87
C ASP A 123 8.98 -15.04 -29.53
N VAL A 124 8.47 -13.89 -29.05
CA VAL A 124 7.29 -13.21 -29.62
C VAL A 124 7.67 -11.76 -30.00
N PRO A 125 8.43 -11.56 -31.09
CA PRO A 125 8.91 -10.24 -31.46
C PRO A 125 7.76 -9.28 -31.83
N GLY A 126 7.87 -8.04 -31.38
CA GLY A 126 6.98 -6.94 -31.78
C GLY A 126 5.64 -6.88 -31.06
N ARG A 127 5.33 -7.82 -30.16
CA ARG A 127 4.11 -7.79 -29.33
C ARG A 127 4.46 -7.80 -27.86
N ALA A 128 3.86 -6.88 -27.10
CA ALA A 128 3.97 -6.91 -25.66
C ALA A 128 3.23 -8.14 -25.11
N PHE A 129 3.87 -8.85 -24.18
CA PHE A 129 3.25 -9.95 -23.45
C PHE A 129 2.38 -9.43 -22.31
N GLY A 130 2.86 -8.40 -21.61
CA GLY A 130 2.08 -7.70 -20.60
C GLY A 130 2.72 -6.38 -20.22
N VAL A 131 2.05 -5.62 -19.37
CA VAL A 131 2.48 -4.32 -18.91
C VAL A 131 2.19 -4.16 -17.42
N PHE A 132 3.21 -3.78 -16.66
CA PHE A 132 3.04 -3.29 -15.31
C PHE A 132 2.53 -1.87 -15.39
N THR A 133 1.28 -1.66 -15.00
CA THR A 133 0.58 -0.39 -15.20
C THR A 133 0.63 0.54 -14.00
N GLY A 134 1.22 0.10 -12.88
CA GLY A 134 1.21 0.84 -11.63
C GLY A 134 -0.21 1.28 -11.29
N ASP A 135 -0.35 2.58 -11.02
CA ASP A 135 -1.64 3.23 -10.78
C ASP A 135 -2.15 4.04 -11.99
N THR A 136 -1.54 3.89 -13.17
CA THR A 136 -2.04 4.49 -14.41
C THR A 136 -3.34 3.82 -14.88
N LEU A 137 -3.38 2.49 -14.89
CA LEU A 137 -4.53 1.70 -15.34
C LEU A 137 -4.77 0.52 -14.39
N PHE A 138 -6.01 0.44 -13.89
CA PHE A 138 -6.50 -0.68 -13.10
C PHE A 138 -7.46 -1.54 -13.91
N ILE A 139 -7.93 -2.63 -13.31
CA ILE A 139 -8.97 -3.46 -13.89
C ILE A 139 -10.32 -2.78 -13.68
N GLY A 140 -10.89 -2.26 -14.77
CA GLY A 140 -12.15 -1.52 -14.81
C GLY A 140 -12.12 -0.08 -14.32
N GLU A 141 -10.95 0.45 -13.97
CA GLU A 141 -10.78 1.80 -13.43
C GLU A 141 -9.38 2.35 -13.76
N THR A 142 -9.09 3.59 -13.38
CA THR A 142 -7.74 4.19 -13.42
C THR A 142 -7.38 4.79 -12.07
N GLY A 143 -6.11 5.16 -11.87
CA GLY A 143 -5.70 5.97 -10.73
C GLY A 143 -6.54 7.24 -10.59
N ARG A 144 -6.69 7.69 -9.34
CA ARG A 144 -7.15 9.04 -9.01
C ARG A 144 -6.21 10.07 -9.61
N THR A 145 -6.74 11.24 -9.98
CA THR A 145 -5.98 12.27 -10.72
C THR A 145 -5.86 13.59 -9.95
N ASP A 146 -6.25 13.61 -8.69
CA ASP A 146 -6.16 14.78 -7.79
C ASP A 146 -4.82 14.88 -7.05
N LEU A 147 -3.83 14.07 -7.44
CA LEU A 147 -2.47 14.09 -6.92
C LEU A 147 -1.50 14.71 -7.95
N PRO A 148 -0.47 15.45 -7.50
CA PRO A 148 -0.25 15.90 -6.12
C PRO A 148 -1.19 17.06 -5.72
N ASP A 149 -1.87 17.66 -6.70
CA ASP A 149 -2.65 18.89 -6.58
C ASP A 149 -4.10 18.68 -7.06
N ARG A 150 -5.05 18.87 -6.14
CA ARG A 150 -6.47 18.68 -6.39
C ARG A 150 -7.05 19.70 -7.36
N GLU A 151 -6.49 20.90 -7.45
CA GLU A 151 -6.94 21.91 -8.41
C GLU A 151 -6.65 21.49 -9.86
N LYS A 152 -5.67 20.60 -10.05
CA LYS A 152 -5.27 20.06 -11.36
C LYS A 152 -5.95 18.74 -11.73
N THR A 153 -6.96 18.31 -10.98
CA THR A 153 -7.64 17.02 -11.20
C THR A 153 -8.08 16.81 -12.65
N SER A 154 -8.64 17.86 -13.28
CA SER A 154 -9.09 17.84 -14.67
C SER A 154 -7.92 17.69 -15.65
N ASP A 155 -6.85 18.45 -15.45
CA ASP A 155 -5.68 18.44 -16.35
C ASP A 155 -4.94 17.11 -16.25
N ASN A 156 -4.76 16.61 -15.02
CA ASN A 156 -4.19 15.29 -14.76
C ASN A 156 -5.04 14.15 -15.34
N ALA A 157 -6.38 14.27 -15.32
CA ALA A 157 -7.25 13.30 -15.98
C ALA A 157 -7.08 13.29 -17.50
N ARG A 158 -6.83 14.45 -18.12
CA ARG A 158 -6.52 14.53 -19.56
C ARG A 158 -5.16 13.92 -19.87
N LEU A 159 -4.16 14.16 -19.02
CA LEU A 159 -2.85 13.51 -19.13
C LEU A 159 -2.96 12.00 -18.98
N LEU A 160 -3.74 11.51 -18.01
CA LEU A 160 -3.97 10.08 -17.83
C LEU A 160 -4.68 9.47 -19.04
N PHE A 161 -5.71 10.14 -19.55
CA PHE A 161 -6.43 9.73 -20.74
C PHE A 161 -5.48 9.60 -21.94
N ALA A 162 -4.65 10.62 -22.20
CA ALA A 162 -3.66 10.59 -23.26
C ALA A 162 -2.63 9.47 -23.06
N SER A 163 -2.09 9.32 -21.84
CA SER A 163 -1.13 8.27 -21.49
C SER A 163 -1.65 6.88 -21.83
N VAL A 164 -2.89 6.56 -21.45
CA VAL A 164 -3.47 5.24 -21.72
C VAL A 164 -3.69 5.02 -23.22
N HIS A 165 -4.15 6.04 -23.97
CA HIS A 165 -4.40 5.91 -25.40
C HIS A 165 -3.14 5.88 -26.26
N GLU A 166 -2.16 6.73 -25.95
CA GLU A 166 -0.97 6.93 -26.76
C GLU A 166 0.15 5.94 -26.41
N LYS A 167 0.20 5.46 -25.17
CA LYS A 167 1.30 4.58 -24.70
C LYS A 167 0.86 3.15 -24.48
N LEU A 168 -0.33 2.91 -23.91
CA LEU A 168 -0.78 1.55 -23.59
C LEU A 168 -1.48 0.88 -24.77
N LEU A 169 -2.45 1.52 -25.43
CA LEU A 169 -3.16 0.89 -26.58
C LEU A 169 -2.23 0.33 -27.66
N PRO A 170 -1.11 0.99 -28.05
CA PRO A 170 -0.21 0.45 -29.06
C PRO A 170 0.48 -0.87 -28.68
N LEU A 171 0.44 -1.27 -27.40
CA LEU A 171 0.97 -2.57 -26.95
C LEU A 171 0.13 -3.76 -27.44
N GLY A 172 -1.13 -3.50 -27.83
CA GLY A 172 -2.05 -4.48 -28.41
C GLY A 172 -2.94 -5.19 -27.40
N ASP A 173 -4.10 -5.65 -27.88
CA ASP A 173 -5.19 -6.21 -27.07
C ASP A 173 -4.80 -7.44 -26.25
N GLN A 174 -3.77 -8.17 -26.71
CA GLN A 174 -3.28 -9.38 -26.06
C GLN A 174 -2.47 -9.09 -24.79
N ALA A 175 -1.97 -7.86 -24.62
CA ALA A 175 -1.09 -7.55 -23.50
C ALA A 175 -1.83 -7.68 -22.17
N LEU A 176 -1.29 -8.50 -21.27
CA LEU A 176 -1.76 -8.65 -19.90
C LEU A 176 -1.58 -7.34 -19.13
N VAL A 177 -2.53 -7.02 -18.25
CA VAL A 177 -2.51 -5.82 -17.41
C VAL A 177 -2.17 -6.19 -15.97
N TRP A 178 -1.11 -5.61 -15.43
CA TRP A 178 -0.62 -5.85 -14.07
C TRP A 178 -0.57 -4.54 -13.27
N PRO A 179 -1.68 -4.16 -12.61
CA PRO A 179 -1.74 -2.94 -11.80
C PRO A 179 -1.03 -3.08 -10.47
N ALA A 180 -0.64 -1.95 -9.85
CA ALA A 180 -0.11 -1.94 -8.48
C ALA A 180 -1.22 -2.03 -7.41
N HIS A 181 -2.50 -1.87 -7.78
CA HIS A 181 -3.64 -1.99 -6.86
C HIS A 181 -4.82 -2.80 -7.43
N GLY A 182 -5.58 -3.42 -6.52
CA GLY A 182 -6.83 -4.14 -6.79
C GLY A 182 -8.03 -3.56 -6.02
N SER A 183 -9.15 -4.28 -6.02
CA SER A 183 -10.38 -3.89 -5.31
C SER A 183 -10.14 -3.55 -3.84
N GLY A 184 -10.70 -2.42 -3.40
CA GLY A 184 -10.59 -1.89 -2.04
C GLY A 184 -9.43 -0.91 -1.81
N SER A 185 -8.61 -0.58 -2.81
CA SER A 185 -7.60 0.48 -2.71
C SER A 185 -8.24 1.87 -2.69
N VAL A 186 -7.59 2.82 -1.99
CA VAL A 186 -7.94 4.25 -1.99
C VAL A 186 -7.30 5.02 -3.16
N CYS A 187 -6.49 4.36 -3.98
CA CYS A 187 -5.86 4.94 -5.17
C CYS A 187 -6.79 4.91 -6.40
N GLY A 188 -7.89 4.15 -6.35
CA GLY A 188 -8.92 4.11 -7.38
C GLY A 188 -10.32 4.03 -6.78
N GLY A 189 -11.33 4.59 -7.47
CA GLY A 189 -12.69 4.68 -6.94
C GLY A 189 -13.45 3.35 -6.92
N ASN A 190 -13.33 2.54 -7.98
CA ASN A 190 -14.19 1.36 -8.18
C ASN A 190 -13.48 0.22 -8.92
N ILE A 191 -12.29 -0.17 -8.44
CA ILE A 191 -11.48 -1.24 -9.05
C ILE A 191 -12.22 -2.58 -8.96
N ALA A 192 -12.26 -3.34 -10.06
CA ALA A 192 -12.94 -4.62 -10.12
C ALA A 192 -12.30 -5.67 -9.19
N GLU A 193 -13.10 -6.64 -8.71
CA GLU A 193 -12.62 -7.71 -7.82
C GLU A 193 -11.75 -8.77 -8.50
N ARG A 194 -11.79 -8.84 -9.84
CA ARG A 194 -11.01 -9.84 -10.60
C ARG A 194 -9.54 -9.44 -10.66
N ASP A 195 -8.68 -10.45 -10.80
CA ASP A 195 -7.23 -10.26 -10.73
C ASP A 195 -6.53 -10.14 -12.08
N ASP A 196 -7.17 -10.63 -13.13
CA ASP A 196 -6.56 -10.75 -14.44
C ASP A 196 -7.38 -9.99 -15.48
N SER A 197 -6.66 -9.29 -16.38
CA SER A 197 -7.24 -8.58 -17.52
C SER A 197 -6.21 -8.43 -18.64
N THR A 198 -6.68 -7.95 -19.78
CA THR A 198 -5.84 -7.54 -20.91
C THR A 198 -6.23 -6.14 -21.37
N LEU A 199 -5.36 -5.48 -22.12
CA LEU A 199 -5.70 -4.19 -22.73
C LEU A 199 -6.93 -4.28 -23.64
N GLY A 200 -7.14 -5.42 -24.32
CA GLY A 200 -8.33 -5.64 -25.14
C GLY A 200 -9.62 -5.69 -24.32
N LEU A 201 -9.59 -6.35 -23.15
CA LEU A 201 -10.72 -6.37 -22.23
C LEU A 201 -10.96 -4.98 -21.64
N GLU A 202 -9.93 -4.29 -21.16
CA GLU A 202 -10.08 -2.93 -20.63
C GLU A 202 -10.62 -1.97 -21.70
N ARG A 203 -10.13 -2.04 -22.94
CA ARG A 203 -10.62 -1.21 -24.05
C ARG A 203 -12.12 -1.37 -24.30
N ALA A 204 -12.67 -2.56 -24.04
CA ALA A 204 -14.08 -2.83 -24.30
C ALA A 204 -15.03 -2.16 -23.31
N TYR A 205 -14.60 -1.83 -22.08
CA TYR A 205 -15.52 -1.34 -21.04
C TYR A 205 -14.95 -0.34 -20.03
N ASN A 206 -13.62 -0.23 -19.87
CA ASN A 206 -13.04 0.68 -18.88
C ASN A 206 -13.37 2.14 -19.25
N PRO A 207 -13.88 2.97 -18.31
CA PRO A 207 -14.31 4.34 -18.57
C PRO A 207 -13.28 5.21 -19.29
N VAL A 208 -11.98 4.95 -19.11
CA VAL A 208 -10.94 5.69 -19.82
C VAL A 208 -11.02 5.49 -21.33
N PHE A 209 -11.44 4.32 -21.83
CA PHE A 209 -11.50 4.03 -23.27
C PHE A 209 -12.86 4.29 -23.92
N VAL A 210 -13.95 4.18 -23.15
CA VAL A 210 -15.32 4.25 -23.70
C VAL A 210 -15.94 5.64 -23.58
N ARG A 211 -15.28 6.58 -22.90
CA ARG A 211 -15.73 7.97 -22.76
C ARG A 211 -14.88 8.91 -23.63
N SER A 212 -15.43 10.09 -23.92
CA SER A 212 -14.60 11.19 -24.43
C SER A 212 -13.63 11.67 -23.35
N ALA A 213 -12.51 12.30 -23.75
CA ALA A 213 -11.56 12.88 -22.80
C ALA A 213 -12.21 13.89 -21.84
N ASP A 214 -13.18 14.67 -22.34
CA ASP A 214 -13.93 15.65 -21.55
C ASP A 214 -14.86 14.98 -20.54
N ASP A 215 -15.59 13.93 -20.95
CA ASP A 215 -16.46 13.17 -20.06
C ASP A 215 -15.66 12.42 -18.99
N PHE A 216 -14.51 11.87 -19.38
CA PHE A 216 -13.58 11.23 -18.46
C PHE A 216 -13.05 12.21 -17.41
N ALA A 217 -12.56 13.38 -17.84
CA ALA A 217 -12.08 14.41 -16.93
C ALA A 217 -13.18 14.93 -15.99
N ARG A 218 -14.39 15.17 -16.51
CA ARG A 218 -15.55 15.55 -15.68
C ARG A 218 -15.87 14.48 -14.64
N ALA A 219 -15.84 13.21 -15.01
CA ALA A 219 -16.08 12.11 -14.09
C ALA A 219 -15.01 12.04 -12.99
N LYS A 220 -13.73 12.17 -13.34
CA LYS A 220 -12.63 12.20 -12.36
C LYS A 220 -12.74 13.38 -11.39
N VAL A 221 -13.13 14.56 -11.86
CA VAL A 221 -13.42 15.72 -10.99
C VAL A 221 -14.60 15.46 -10.05
N ALA A 222 -15.58 14.66 -10.47
CA ALA A 222 -16.74 14.30 -9.66
C ALA A 222 -16.45 13.19 -8.63
N GLU A 223 -15.31 12.49 -8.74
CA GLU A 223 -14.89 11.48 -7.75
C GLU A 223 -14.64 12.15 -6.38
N ARG A 224 -15.30 11.63 -5.34
CA ARG A 224 -15.14 12.10 -3.97
C ARG A 224 -14.34 11.11 -3.16
N ILE A 225 -13.07 10.94 -3.52
CA ILE A 225 -12.15 10.06 -2.79
C ILE A 225 -11.39 10.91 -1.78
N PRO A 226 -11.61 10.75 -0.46
CA PRO A 226 -10.83 11.48 0.53
C PRO A 226 -9.35 11.15 0.33
N ARG A 227 -8.49 12.17 0.26
CA ARG A 227 -7.04 11.99 0.31
C ARG A 227 -6.67 11.74 1.77
N PRO A 228 -6.17 10.54 2.13
CA PRO A 228 -5.74 10.31 3.49
C PRO A 228 -4.57 11.24 3.82
N PRO A 229 -4.55 11.90 5.00
CA PRO A 229 -3.53 12.91 5.25
C PRO A 229 -2.09 12.38 5.32
N TYR A 230 -1.94 11.07 5.41
CA TYR A 230 -0.65 10.40 5.48
C TYR A 230 0.09 10.33 4.15
N PHE A 231 -0.61 10.55 3.05
CA PHE A 231 -0.04 10.48 1.70
C PHE A 231 1.22 11.34 1.65
N SER A 232 1.15 12.56 2.19
CA SER A 232 2.28 13.50 2.32
C SER A 232 3.49 12.94 3.06
N LEU A 233 3.30 12.06 4.06
CA LEU A 233 4.43 11.40 4.74
C LEU A 233 5.01 10.27 3.88
N MET A 234 4.17 9.46 3.21
CA MET A 234 4.68 8.40 2.31
C MET A 234 5.45 9.01 1.14
N GLU A 235 4.90 10.06 0.54
CA GLU A 235 5.54 10.85 -0.52
C GLU A 235 6.94 11.31 -0.12
N ARG A 236 7.14 11.76 1.13
CA ARG A 236 8.47 12.12 1.62
C ARG A 236 9.38 10.92 1.83
N LEU A 237 8.87 9.86 2.47
CA LEU A 237 9.66 8.67 2.78
C LEU A 237 10.12 7.92 1.52
N ASN A 238 9.32 7.97 0.46
CA ASN A 238 9.59 7.27 -0.79
C ASN A 238 10.55 8.04 -1.71
N LEU A 239 10.86 9.31 -1.44
CA LEU A 239 11.96 10.02 -2.13
C LEU A 239 13.35 9.43 -1.80
N GLU A 240 13.48 8.73 -0.68
CA GLU A 240 14.74 8.15 -0.22
C GLU A 240 14.77 6.61 -0.37
N GLY A 241 14.03 6.06 -1.34
CA GLY A 241 13.97 4.61 -1.60
C GLY A 241 13.24 3.81 -0.51
N GLY A 242 12.53 4.51 0.39
CA GLY A 242 11.83 3.95 1.53
C GLY A 242 12.73 3.66 2.73
N LYS A 243 12.23 3.93 3.93
CA LYS A 243 12.98 3.65 5.17
C LYS A 243 12.96 2.15 5.48
N PRO A 244 14.10 1.47 5.73
CA PRO A 244 14.10 0.05 6.11
C PRO A 244 13.31 -0.19 7.40
N LEU A 245 12.77 -1.40 7.57
CA LEU A 245 12.20 -1.81 8.84
C LEU A 245 13.29 -1.88 9.91
N SER A 246 13.07 -1.22 11.04
CA SER A 246 13.99 -1.26 12.19
C SER A 246 13.85 -2.54 13.03
N VAL A 247 12.83 -3.35 12.76
CA VAL A 247 12.41 -4.49 13.58
C VAL A 247 11.87 -5.61 12.68
N LYS A 248 12.30 -6.84 12.90
CA LYS A 248 11.80 -8.03 12.16
C LYS A 248 10.46 -8.56 12.71
N PRO A 249 9.60 -9.20 11.91
CA PRO A 249 8.29 -9.73 12.35
C PRO A 249 8.35 -10.67 13.58
N GLY A 250 9.46 -11.36 13.81
CA GLY A 250 9.69 -12.24 14.97
C GLY A 250 10.18 -11.54 16.24
N GLU A 251 10.48 -10.24 16.19
CA GLU A 251 11.02 -9.47 17.31
C GLU A 251 9.93 -8.70 18.07
N VAL A 252 8.65 -8.98 17.83
CA VAL A 252 7.52 -8.36 18.54
C VAL A 252 7.53 -8.77 20.02
N PRO A 253 7.78 -7.84 20.97
CA PRO A 253 7.75 -8.18 22.38
C PRO A 253 6.32 -8.52 22.79
N PHE A 254 6.16 -9.70 23.38
CA PHE A 254 4.93 -10.09 24.05
C PHE A 254 4.94 -9.57 25.49
N LEU A 255 3.82 -9.01 25.94
CA LEU A 255 3.61 -8.72 27.35
C LEU A 255 2.64 -9.73 27.95
N PRO A 256 3.02 -10.41 29.04
CA PRO A 256 2.06 -11.17 29.85
C PRO A 256 0.94 -10.24 30.35
N PRO A 257 -0.32 -10.70 30.43
CA PRO A 257 -1.45 -9.88 30.87
C PRO A 257 -1.26 -9.22 32.24
N SER A 258 -0.64 -9.91 33.20
CA SER A 258 -0.36 -9.38 34.55
C SER A 258 0.65 -8.23 34.54
N LYS A 259 1.74 -8.39 33.78
CA LYS A 259 2.73 -7.34 33.55
C LYS A 259 2.11 -6.15 32.82
N PHE A 260 1.28 -6.44 31.83
CA PHE A 260 0.54 -5.41 31.12
C PHE A 260 -0.43 -4.65 32.04
N ALA A 261 -1.21 -5.33 32.89
CA ALA A 261 -2.11 -4.68 33.85
C ALA A 261 -1.38 -3.76 34.85
N SER A 262 -0.14 -4.11 35.23
CA SER A 262 0.68 -3.25 36.09
C SER A 262 1.27 -2.04 35.37
N GLU A 263 1.56 -2.16 34.06
CA GLU A 263 2.22 -1.15 33.24
C GLU A 263 1.24 -0.30 32.42
N SER A 264 -0.01 -0.74 32.22
CA SER A 264 -1.05 -0.08 31.42
C SER A 264 -1.50 1.26 32.01
N LYS A 265 -1.08 1.59 33.24
CA LYS A 265 -1.24 2.92 33.84
C LYS A 265 -0.32 3.98 33.22
N GLN A 266 0.66 3.57 32.39
CA GLN A 266 1.66 4.45 31.77
C GLN A 266 1.63 4.39 30.22
N GLY A 267 0.58 3.84 29.62
CA GLY A 267 0.52 3.58 28.18
C GLY A 267 -0.89 3.48 27.61
N LEU A 268 -0.98 3.41 26.29
CA LEU A 268 -2.24 3.29 25.55
C LEU A 268 -2.56 1.84 25.24
N VAL A 269 -3.85 1.48 25.34
CA VAL A 269 -4.35 0.17 24.91
C VAL A 269 -5.23 0.31 23.68
N LEU A 270 -4.87 -0.35 22.58
CA LEU A 270 -5.68 -0.42 21.37
C LEU A 270 -6.29 -1.83 21.26
N ASP A 271 -7.61 -1.91 21.18
CA ASP A 271 -8.33 -3.16 20.98
C ASP A 271 -8.72 -3.32 19.51
N ALA A 272 -8.14 -4.33 18.86
CA ALA A 272 -8.33 -4.61 17.43
C ALA A 272 -9.53 -5.55 17.13
N ARG A 273 -10.34 -5.89 18.13
CA ARG A 273 -11.59 -6.65 17.92
C ARG A 273 -12.67 -5.78 17.28
N ASP A 274 -13.69 -6.44 16.78
CA ASP A 274 -14.89 -5.80 16.26
C ASP A 274 -15.62 -5.03 17.38
N PRO A 275 -16.31 -3.90 17.06
CA PRO A 275 -16.93 -3.04 18.06
C PRO A 275 -17.89 -3.76 19.01
N GLU A 276 -18.61 -4.78 18.54
CA GLU A 276 -19.53 -5.58 19.33
C GLU A 276 -18.79 -6.39 20.40
N ALA A 277 -17.67 -6.99 20.02
CA ALA A 277 -16.82 -7.75 20.92
C ALA A 277 -16.16 -6.83 21.97
N PHE A 278 -15.80 -5.60 21.59
CA PHE A 278 -15.30 -4.60 22.52
C PHE A 278 -16.37 -4.15 23.53
N ALA A 279 -17.56 -3.83 23.05
CA ALA A 279 -18.67 -3.37 23.88
C ALA A 279 -19.09 -4.41 24.95
N SER A 280 -19.00 -5.70 24.62
CA SER A 280 -19.32 -6.80 25.53
C SER A 280 -18.34 -6.95 26.72
N GLY A 281 -17.15 -6.36 26.62
CA GLY A 281 -16.13 -6.44 27.65
C GLY A 281 -14.74 -6.10 27.11
N HIS A 282 -14.12 -5.06 27.68
CA HIS A 282 -12.81 -4.56 27.26
C HIS A 282 -11.95 -4.10 28.45
N LEU A 283 -10.68 -3.82 28.19
CA LEU A 283 -9.77 -3.30 29.21
C LEU A 283 -10.13 -1.86 29.56
N PRO A 284 -10.20 -1.48 30.85
CA PRO A 284 -10.49 -0.10 31.24
C PRO A 284 -9.50 0.89 30.60
N GLY A 285 -10.01 1.93 29.93
CA GLY A 285 -9.19 2.94 29.25
C GLY A 285 -8.64 2.53 27.88
N SER A 286 -9.05 1.37 27.35
CA SER A 286 -8.71 0.98 25.97
C SER A 286 -9.57 1.70 24.93
N LEU A 287 -9.03 1.87 23.72
CA LEU A 287 -9.74 2.39 22.55
C LEU A 287 -10.01 1.26 21.58
N ASN A 288 -11.21 1.18 21.02
CA ASN A 288 -11.50 0.22 19.97
C ASN A 288 -11.14 0.76 18.60
N LEU A 289 -10.25 0.03 17.92
CA LEU A 289 -9.80 0.29 16.57
C LEU A 289 -9.77 -1.05 15.81
N TRP A 290 -10.94 -1.47 15.34
CA TRP A 290 -11.13 -2.79 14.74
C TRP A 290 -10.28 -2.98 13.48
N PHE A 291 -9.97 -4.24 13.17
CA PHE A 291 -8.97 -4.60 12.17
C PHE A 291 -9.22 -4.00 10.77
N ALA A 292 -10.48 -3.94 10.32
CA ALA A 292 -10.84 -3.35 9.03
C ALA A 292 -10.75 -1.80 9.02
N GLY A 293 -10.82 -1.16 10.20
CA GLY A 293 -10.58 0.28 10.35
C GLY A 293 -9.10 0.65 10.44
N LEU A 294 -8.21 -0.29 10.78
CA LEU A 294 -6.76 -0.02 10.94
C LEU A 294 -6.10 0.59 9.68
N PRO A 295 -6.37 0.11 8.45
CA PRO A 295 -5.81 0.70 7.23
C PRO A 295 -6.39 2.09 6.91
N VAL A 296 -7.56 2.43 7.45
CA VAL A 296 -8.26 3.71 7.21
C VAL A 296 -7.88 4.77 8.24
N TYR A 297 -7.81 4.40 9.53
CA TYR A 297 -7.63 5.32 10.66
C TYR A 297 -6.23 5.31 11.28
N MET A 298 -5.50 4.19 11.17
CA MET A 298 -4.14 4.04 11.71
C MET A 298 -3.06 4.15 10.64
N TYR A 299 -3.48 4.45 9.42
CA TYR A 299 -2.54 4.82 8.41
C TYR A 299 -2.10 6.27 8.66
N VAL A 300 -0.96 6.37 9.36
CA VAL A 300 0.13 7.36 9.43
C VAL A 300 -0.17 8.89 9.47
N GLY A 301 -1.34 9.38 9.08
CA GLY A 301 -1.57 10.81 8.86
C GLY A 301 -2.94 11.28 9.29
N TYR A 302 -3.92 10.38 9.41
CA TYR A 302 -5.03 10.65 10.30
C TYR A 302 -4.51 10.85 11.74
N LEU A 303 -3.49 10.08 12.13
CA LEU A 303 -2.82 10.23 13.42
C LEU A 303 -2.00 11.51 13.54
N ASP A 304 -1.32 11.99 12.49
CA ASP A 304 -0.49 13.20 12.56
C ASP A 304 -1.31 14.51 12.42
N GLU A 305 -2.32 14.57 11.56
CA GLU A 305 -3.17 15.78 11.38
C GLU A 305 -4.31 15.89 12.39
N HIS A 306 -4.78 14.76 12.91
CA HIS A 306 -5.65 14.74 14.08
C HIS A 306 -4.87 14.38 15.33
N PHE A 307 -3.54 14.48 15.32
CA PHE A 307 -2.73 14.23 16.51
C PHE A 307 -3.19 15.08 17.67
N GLU A 308 -3.70 16.29 17.47
CA GLU A 308 -4.28 17.12 18.54
C GLU A 308 -5.68 16.70 18.99
N LYS A 309 -6.48 16.05 18.12
CA LYS A 309 -7.82 15.53 18.44
C LYS A 309 -7.79 14.12 19.03
N VAL A 310 -6.79 13.32 18.64
CA VAL A 310 -6.50 11.97 19.16
C VAL A 310 -5.42 12.04 20.27
N GLN A 311 -4.72 13.18 20.43
CA GLN A 311 -3.71 13.48 21.48
C GLN A 311 -4.17 13.21 22.90
N PRO A 312 -5.41 13.57 23.27
CA PRO A 312 -5.88 13.31 24.61
C PRO A 312 -5.99 11.81 24.90
N ALA A 313 -5.91 10.96 23.86
CA ALA A 313 -6.08 9.54 23.94
C ALA A 313 -4.83 8.71 23.55
N LEU A 314 -3.77 9.29 22.97
CA LEU A 314 -2.54 8.56 22.61
C LEU A 314 -1.30 9.29 23.15
N PRO A 315 -0.46 8.66 23.98
CA PRO A 315 0.70 9.33 24.57
C PRO A 315 1.83 9.53 23.54
N ARG A 316 2.42 10.75 23.52
CA ARG A 316 3.62 11.10 22.72
C ARG A 316 4.86 10.26 23.08
N HIS A 317 4.88 9.74 24.31
CA HIS A 317 5.89 8.83 24.86
C HIS A 317 5.18 7.84 25.79
N GLY A 318 5.38 6.54 25.58
CA GLY A 318 4.71 5.50 26.37
C GLY A 318 4.36 4.27 25.54
N ARG A 319 4.21 3.15 26.25
CA ARG A 319 4.03 1.82 25.69
C ARG A 319 2.63 1.68 25.08
N ILE A 320 2.52 1.35 23.80
CA ILE A 320 1.25 1.00 23.14
C ILE A 320 1.09 -0.52 23.23
N ALA A 321 0.02 -0.99 23.84
CA ALA A 321 -0.29 -2.40 23.83
C ALA A 321 -1.54 -2.67 23.00
N LEU A 322 -1.44 -3.66 22.12
CA LEU A 322 -2.54 -4.12 21.32
C LEU A 322 -3.14 -5.37 21.95
N VAL A 323 -4.46 -5.39 22.03
CA VAL A 323 -5.23 -6.53 22.50
C VAL A 323 -6.22 -6.94 21.41
N CYS A 324 -6.45 -8.24 21.30
CA CYS A 324 -7.60 -8.76 20.56
C CYS A 324 -8.17 -9.97 21.32
N SER A 325 -9.01 -10.81 20.69
CA SER A 325 -9.60 -11.96 21.38
C SER A 325 -8.53 -12.90 21.96
N VAL A 326 -7.59 -13.36 21.12
CA VAL A 326 -6.58 -14.38 21.48
C VAL A 326 -5.13 -13.95 21.20
N GLY A 327 -4.92 -12.76 20.62
CA GLY A 327 -3.58 -12.19 20.33
C GLY A 327 -3.15 -12.20 18.86
N HIS A 328 -3.81 -12.92 17.95
CA HIS A 328 -3.39 -12.98 16.54
C HIS A 328 -3.57 -11.65 15.79
N ARG A 329 -4.78 -11.08 15.83
CA ARG A 329 -5.07 -9.75 15.22
C ARG A 329 -4.25 -8.63 15.85
N ALA A 330 -4.06 -8.69 17.17
CA ALA A 330 -3.21 -7.76 17.89
C ALA A 330 -1.74 -7.88 17.46
N GLY A 331 -1.23 -9.10 17.24
CA GLY A 331 0.11 -9.31 16.71
C GLY A 331 0.30 -8.73 15.31
N LEU A 332 -0.70 -8.86 14.45
CA LEU A 332 -0.68 -8.25 13.13
C LEU A 332 -0.76 -6.72 13.21
N ALA A 333 -1.62 -6.16 14.06
CA ALA A 333 -1.69 -4.72 14.32
C ALA A 333 -0.39 -4.19 14.96
N THR A 334 0.27 -4.98 15.82
CA THR A 334 1.53 -4.62 16.48
C THR A 334 2.64 -4.60 15.45
N SER A 335 2.67 -5.62 14.59
CA SER A 335 3.56 -5.67 13.43
C SER A 335 3.33 -4.44 12.55
N VAL A 336 2.08 -4.08 12.24
CA VAL A 336 1.75 -2.85 11.49
C VAL A 336 2.25 -1.60 12.20
N LEU A 337 1.98 -1.37 13.49
CA LEU A 337 2.45 -0.18 14.22
C LEU A 337 3.98 -0.10 14.31
N ARG A 338 4.67 -1.21 14.61
CA ARG A 338 6.14 -1.24 14.66
C ARG A 338 6.75 -1.04 13.28
N ARG A 339 6.14 -1.61 12.23
CA ARG A 339 6.48 -1.34 10.81
C ARG A 339 6.26 0.11 10.39
N ARG A 340 5.67 0.95 11.26
CA ARG A 340 5.41 2.38 11.04
C ARG A 340 6.22 3.29 11.99
N GLY A 341 7.16 2.74 12.75
CA GLY A 341 8.13 3.53 13.53
C GLY A 341 7.79 3.68 15.01
N PHE A 342 6.68 3.12 15.48
CA PHE A 342 6.39 3.03 16.92
C PHE A 342 7.32 1.97 17.54
N THR A 343 8.20 2.38 18.44
CA THR A 343 9.24 1.51 19.02
C THR A 343 8.78 0.78 20.28
N GLU A 344 7.87 1.36 21.05
CA GLU A 344 7.33 0.81 22.30
C GLU A 344 5.95 0.16 22.13
N VAL A 345 5.81 -0.76 21.17
CA VAL A 345 4.54 -1.48 20.93
C VAL A 345 4.66 -2.94 21.33
N ALA A 346 3.66 -3.45 22.05
CA ALA A 346 3.60 -4.83 22.48
C ALA A 346 2.25 -5.47 22.17
N ASN A 347 2.25 -6.78 22.00
CA ASN A 347 1.04 -7.59 21.90
C ASN A 347 0.73 -8.20 23.28
N VAL A 348 -0.52 -8.05 23.76
CA VAL A 348 -0.96 -8.70 24.99
C VAL A 348 -1.13 -10.19 24.73
N LEU A 349 -0.26 -11.01 25.33
CA LEU A 349 -0.22 -12.44 25.10
C LEU A 349 -1.54 -13.11 25.50
N GLY A 350 -2.15 -13.84 24.58
CA GLY A 350 -3.42 -14.54 24.80
C GLY A 350 -4.66 -13.62 24.84
N GLY A 351 -4.49 -12.32 24.59
CA GLY A 351 -5.58 -11.36 24.42
C GLY A 351 -6.56 -11.30 25.61
N MET A 352 -7.82 -10.96 25.29
CA MET A 352 -8.92 -10.92 26.26
C MET A 352 -9.23 -12.27 26.89
N THR A 353 -8.99 -13.38 26.18
CA THR A 353 -9.20 -14.71 26.74
C THR A 353 -8.27 -14.97 27.92
N ALA A 354 -6.97 -14.65 27.79
CA ALA A 354 -6.02 -14.78 28.89
C ALA A 354 -6.30 -13.75 30.00
N TRP A 355 -6.71 -12.53 29.64
CA TRP A 355 -7.10 -11.49 30.57
C TRP A 355 -8.26 -11.93 31.49
N GLY A 356 -9.33 -12.49 30.90
CA GLY A 356 -10.48 -12.99 31.64
C GLY A 356 -10.15 -14.20 32.52
N LYS A 357 -9.32 -15.13 32.03
CA LYS A 357 -8.87 -16.29 32.83
C LYS A 357 -8.10 -15.89 34.10
N LEU A 358 -7.44 -14.74 34.08
CA LEU A 358 -6.68 -14.21 35.21
C LEU A 358 -7.54 -13.34 36.15
N GLY A 359 -8.84 -13.19 35.89
CA GLY A 359 -9.74 -12.37 36.70
C GLY A 359 -9.36 -10.89 36.72
N LEU A 360 -8.68 -10.41 35.67
CA LEU A 360 -8.22 -9.02 35.60
C LEU A 360 -9.39 -8.07 35.28
N PRO A 361 -9.34 -6.81 35.73
CA PRO A 361 -10.46 -5.88 35.60
C PRO A 361 -10.91 -5.64 34.15
N THR A 362 -12.22 -5.57 33.92
CA THR A 362 -12.84 -5.25 32.63
C THR A 362 -13.93 -4.19 32.80
N LYS A 363 -14.22 -3.44 31.74
CA LYS A 363 -15.40 -2.58 31.62
C LYS A 363 -16.32 -3.07 30.51
N GLN A 364 -17.59 -2.71 30.59
CA GLN A 364 -18.62 -2.97 29.57
C GLN A 364 -19.18 -1.63 29.06
N GLY A 365 -19.68 -1.62 27.83
CA GLY A 365 -20.27 -0.44 27.19
C GLY A 365 -19.33 0.28 26.21
N PRO A 366 -19.84 1.24 25.42
CA PRO A 366 -19.07 1.94 24.41
C PRO A 366 -18.34 3.12 25.04
N GLU A 367 -17.20 2.90 25.70
CA GLU A 367 -16.48 4.05 26.26
C GLU A 367 -15.89 4.92 25.13
N ARG A 368 -15.20 4.36 24.12
CA ARG A 368 -14.69 5.06 22.91
C ARG A 368 -14.36 4.10 21.75
N THR A 369 -15.20 4.05 20.72
CA THR A 369 -14.86 3.41 19.42
C THR A 369 -14.50 4.50 18.42
N ILE A 370 -13.41 4.33 17.66
CA ILE A 370 -12.98 5.28 16.61
C ILE A 370 -13.85 5.10 15.34
N ALA A 371 -15.15 4.84 15.53
CA ALA A 371 -16.18 4.84 14.47
C ALA A 371 -17.13 6.02 14.63
N THR A 372 -17.24 6.60 15.83
CA THR A 372 -18.38 7.45 16.24
C THR A 372 -17.96 8.72 16.96
N MET A 373 -16.98 9.46 16.43
CA MET A 373 -16.83 10.88 16.78
C MET A 373 -17.26 11.72 15.60
N ASP A 374 -18.39 12.41 15.77
CA ASP A 374 -18.94 13.40 14.86
C ASP A 374 -17.86 14.35 14.35
N ILE A 375 -17.69 14.32 13.03
CA ILE A 375 -16.79 15.18 12.27
C ILE A 375 -17.30 16.65 12.20
N GLU A 376 -18.45 16.98 12.82
CA GLU A 376 -19.04 18.34 12.77
C GLU A 376 -19.09 19.12 14.11
N GLY A 377 -18.59 18.56 15.21
CA GLY A 377 -18.76 19.16 16.55
C GLY A 377 -17.64 20.07 17.07
N ALA A 378 -17.01 20.91 16.26
CA ALA A 378 -16.01 21.89 16.77
C ALA A 378 -15.91 23.16 15.89
N ARG A 379 -17.05 23.83 15.69
CA ARG A 379 -17.08 25.28 15.43
C ARG A 379 -17.83 25.96 16.57
N ARG A 380 -17.09 26.37 17.59
CA ARG A 380 -17.37 27.58 18.40
C ARG A 380 -16.06 28.18 18.83
#